data_AF-A0ABD5XHV7-F1
#
_entry.id   AF-A0ABD5XHV7-F1
#
_cell.length_a   1.000
_cell.length_b   1.000
_cell.length_c   1.000
_cell.angle_alpha   90.00
_cell.angle_beta   90.00
_cell.angle_gamma   90.00
#
_symmetry.space_group_name_H-M   'P 1'
#
loop_
_entity.id
_entity.type
_entity.pdbx_description
1 polymer ?
#
loop_
_entity_poly.entity_id
_entity_poly.type
_entity_poly.pdbx_seq_one_letter_code
_entity_poly.pdbx_strand_id
1 'polypeptide(L)' 'MISDAPHSRSSAGVDDELGADDSSWFAAEVPDIVEGLASSQSIGPLTAAAARQLIAVGRARDALALVLGEVDGSWRR' A
#
# COMPACT_ATOMS: atom_id res chain seq x y z
N MET A 1 23.98 -48.93 8.53
CA MET A 1 22.52 -48.78 8.31
C MET A 1 22.11 -47.46 8.92
N ILE A 2 21.92 -46.43 8.09
CA ILE A 2 21.35 -45.14 8.50
C ILE A 2 19.94 -45.09 7.90
N SER A 3 18.94 -45.08 8.76
CA SER A 3 17.53 -44.96 8.37
C SER A 3 17.25 -43.49 8.07
N ASP A 4 17.09 -43.15 6.80
CA ASP A 4 16.64 -41.84 6.35
C ASP A 4 15.10 -41.86 6.31
N ALA A 5 14.47 -41.10 7.21
CA ALA A 5 13.02 -40.97 7.28
C ALA A 5 12.58 -39.85 6.33
N PRO A 6 11.59 -40.05 5.44
CA PRO A 6 11.10 -38.99 4.60
C PRO A 6 10.29 -38.02 5.46
N HIS A 7 10.83 -36.82 5.66
CA HIS A 7 10.05 -35.72 6.20
C HIS A 7 9.00 -35.35 5.14
N SER A 8 7.79 -35.87 5.34
CA SER A 8 6.60 -35.40 4.64
C SER A 8 6.41 -33.93 4.99
N ARG A 9 7.00 -33.06 4.17
CA ARG A 9 6.75 -31.62 4.25
C ARG A 9 5.32 -31.45 3.75
N SER A 10 4.39 -31.43 4.70
CA SER A 10 3.01 -31.05 4.48
C SER A 10 3.04 -29.67 3.84
N SER A 11 2.84 -29.60 2.53
CA SER A 11 2.65 -28.36 1.80
C SER A 11 1.40 -27.71 2.36
N ALA A 12 1.60 -26.77 3.30
CA ALA A 12 0.54 -25.88 3.72
C ALA A 12 -0.03 -25.26 2.44
N GLY A 13 -1.31 -25.51 2.20
CA GLY A 13 -2.07 -24.85 1.15
C GLY A 13 -1.88 -23.35 1.34
N VAL A 14 -1.24 -22.73 0.37
CA VAL A 14 -1.41 -21.30 0.16
C VAL A 14 -2.84 -21.18 -0.36
N ASP A 15 -3.78 -20.98 0.56
CA ASP A 15 -5.14 -20.63 0.20
C ASP A 15 -5.06 -19.32 -0.58
N ASP A 16 -5.30 -19.45 -1.87
CA ASP A 16 -5.31 -18.41 -2.88
C ASP A 16 -6.63 -17.62 -2.72
N GLU A 17 -6.71 -16.80 -1.68
CA GLU A 17 -7.79 -15.82 -1.49
C GLU A 17 -7.40 -14.46 -2.11
N LEU A 18 -6.75 -14.46 -3.28
CA LEU A 18 -6.28 -13.26 -4.00
C LEU A 18 -7.41 -12.38 -4.60
N GLY A 19 -8.68 -12.62 -4.27
CA GLY A 19 -9.83 -11.95 -4.90
C GLY A 19 -10.38 -10.75 -4.13
N ALA A 20 -10.25 -10.75 -2.81
CA ALA A 20 -10.80 -9.69 -1.94
C ALA A 20 -9.71 -8.82 -1.29
N ASP A 21 -8.47 -9.32 -1.23
CA ASP A 21 -7.46 -8.78 -0.33
C ASP A 21 -6.64 -7.61 -0.90
N ASP A 22 -6.52 -7.50 -2.24
CA ASP A 22 -5.74 -6.43 -2.88
C ASP A 22 -6.32 -5.04 -2.61
N SER A 23 -7.66 -4.93 -2.54
CA SER A 23 -8.31 -3.63 -2.27
C SER A 23 -8.29 -3.27 -0.79
N SER A 24 -8.35 -4.25 0.13
CA SER A 24 -8.21 -4.02 1.58
C SER A 24 -6.78 -3.66 1.94
N TRP A 25 -5.80 -4.42 1.44
CA TRP A 25 -4.39 -4.12 1.61
C TRP A 25 -4.07 -2.72 1.07
N PHE A 26 -4.51 -2.41 -0.15
CA PHE A 26 -4.27 -1.09 -0.74
C PHE A 26 -4.87 0.04 0.11
N ALA A 27 -6.12 -0.10 0.56
CA ALA A 27 -6.76 0.90 1.40
C ALA A 27 -6.08 1.07 2.78
N ALA A 28 -5.44 0.01 3.29
CA ALA A 28 -4.67 0.04 4.53
C ALA A 28 -3.31 0.74 4.39
N GLU A 29 -2.64 0.61 3.23
CA GLU A 29 -1.30 1.17 3.00
C GLU A 29 -1.31 2.65 2.59
N VAL A 30 -2.32 3.10 1.83
CA VAL A 30 -2.38 4.48 1.34
C VAL A 30 -2.23 5.54 2.44
N PRO A 31 -2.85 5.41 3.64
CA PRO A 31 -2.63 6.33 4.76
C PRO A 31 -1.15 6.53 5.13
N ASP A 32 -0.39 5.45 5.27
CA ASP A 32 1.01 5.49 5.69
C ASP A 32 1.91 6.08 4.59
N ILE A 33 1.60 5.77 3.32
CA ILE A 33 2.28 6.40 2.17
C ILE A 33 2.07 7.91 2.18
N VAL A 34 0.83 8.38 2.36
CA VAL A 34 0.51 9.81 2.42
C VAL A 34 1.23 10.49 3.59
N GLU A 35 1.29 9.84 4.75
CA GLU A 35 1.97 10.38 5.93
C GLU A 35 3.50 10.44 5.74
N GLY A 36 4.09 9.41 5.14
CA GLY A 36 5.52 9.40 4.81
C GLY A 36 5.91 10.47 3.81
N LEU A 37 5.08 10.70 2.77
CA LEU A 37 5.27 11.78 1.81
C LEU A 37 5.14 13.16 2.44
N ALA A 38 4.16 13.35 3.33
CA ALA A 38 3.98 14.61 4.06
C ALA A 38 5.16 14.88 5.01
N SER A 39 5.59 13.86 5.77
CA SER A 39 6.72 13.95 6.72
C SER A 39 8.05 14.24 6.04
N SER A 40 8.25 13.69 4.84
CA SER A 40 9.44 13.98 4.01
C SER A 40 9.37 15.30 3.26
N GLN A 41 8.25 16.05 3.38
CA GLN A 41 7.99 17.28 2.63
C GLN A 41 8.00 17.08 1.11
N SER A 42 7.74 15.85 0.65
CA SER A 42 7.63 15.52 -0.79
C SER A 42 6.32 15.99 -1.40
N ILE A 43 5.31 16.28 -0.55
CA ILE A 43 4.04 16.90 -0.92
C ILE A 43 3.72 18.06 0.03
N GLY A 44 3.00 19.05 -0.47
CA GLY A 44 2.57 20.21 0.31
C GLY A 44 1.48 19.88 1.35
N PRO A 45 1.30 20.74 2.37
CA PRO A 45 0.32 20.53 3.44
C PRO A 45 -1.13 20.52 2.92
N LEU A 46 -1.43 21.26 1.85
CA LEU A 46 -2.76 21.28 1.23
C LEU A 46 -3.08 19.93 0.57
N THR A 47 -2.12 19.36 -0.17
CA THR A 47 -2.27 18.06 -0.83
C THR A 47 -2.37 16.95 0.19
N ALA A 48 -1.55 16.97 1.24
CA ALA A 48 -1.65 16.02 2.34
C ALA A 48 -3.04 16.06 3.01
N ALA A 49 -3.57 17.25 3.27
CA ALA A 49 -4.92 17.40 3.83
C ALA A 49 -6.02 16.87 2.89
N ALA A 50 -5.93 17.16 1.59
CA ALA A 50 -6.88 16.68 0.59
C ALA A 50 -6.83 15.15 0.43
N ALA A 51 -5.63 14.57 0.41
CA ALA A 51 -5.45 13.12 0.36
C ALA A 51 -6.07 12.42 1.59
N ARG A 52 -5.86 12.96 2.80
CA ARG A 52 -6.51 12.45 4.02
C ARG A 52 -8.04 12.51 3.96
N GLN A 53 -8.62 13.57 3.37
CA GLN A 53 -10.07 13.64 3.16
C GLN A 53 -10.58 12.59 2.17
N LEU A 54 -9.84 12.33 1.09
CA LEU A 54 -10.17 11.28 0.13
C LEU A 54 -10.10 9.88 0.78
N ILE A 55 -9.09 9.62 1.60
CA ILE A 55 -8.99 8.37 2.38
C ILE A 55 -10.19 8.22 3.31
N ALA A 56 -10.58 9.27 4.03
CA ALA A 56 -11.69 9.22 4.99
C ALA A 56 -13.04 8.85 4.35
N VAL A 57 -13.23 9.11 3.05
CA VAL A 57 -14.43 8.74 2.30
C VAL A 57 -14.25 7.47 1.46
N GLY A 58 -13.22 6.67 1.73
CA GLY A 58 -12.95 5.39 1.06
C GLY A 58 -12.34 5.52 -0.34
N ARG A 59 -11.86 6.72 -0.72
CA ARG A 59 -11.27 7.00 -2.04
C ARG A 59 -9.75 6.94 -2.03
N ALA A 60 -9.20 5.84 -1.51
CA ALA A 60 -7.76 5.64 -1.39
C ALA A 60 -7.01 5.75 -2.73
N ARG A 61 -7.60 5.27 -3.84
CA ARG A 61 -6.99 5.36 -5.18
C ARG A 61 -6.82 6.80 -5.64
N ASP A 62 -7.83 7.63 -5.40
CA ASP A 62 -7.80 9.04 -5.76
C ASP A 62 -6.82 9.82 -4.87
N ALA A 63 -6.76 9.46 -3.59
CA ALA A 63 -5.76 10.02 -2.66
C ALA A 63 -4.33 9.74 -3.15
N LEU A 64 -4.05 8.49 -3.55
CA LEU A 64 -2.73 8.11 -4.06
C LEU A 64 -2.41 8.82 -5.40
N ALA A 65 -3.37 8.87 -6.31
CA ALA A 65 -3.19 9.56 -7.59
C ALA A 65 -2.87 11.05 -7.40
N LEU A 66 -3.54 11.71 -6.45
CA LEU A 66 -3.30 13.11 -6.11
C LEU A 66 -1.85 13.33 -5.63
N VAL A 67 -1.38 12.54 -4.65
CA VAL A 67 -0.03 12.73 -4.09
C VAL A 67 1.07 12.38 -5.10
N LEU A 68 0.89 11.33 -5.91
CA LEU A 68 1.85 10.98 -6.95
C LEU A 68 1.91 12.04 -8.06
N GLY A 69 0.79 12.69 -8.37
CA GLY A 69 0.75 13.79 -9.32
C GLY A 69 1.58 14.99 -8.87
N GLU A 70 1.56 15.33 -7.58
CA GLU A 70 2.43 16.39 -7.05
C GLU A 70 3.90 15.97 -7.03
N VAL A 71 4.20 14.74 -6.60
CA VAL A 71 5.58 14.21 -6.59
C VAL A 71 6.18 14.25 -8.00
N ASP A 72 5.47 13.77 -9.03
CA ASP A 72 5.93 13.85 -10.42
C ASP A 72 6.11 15.31 -10.87
N GLY A 73 5.18 16.20 -10.51
CA GLY A 73 5.27 17.63 -10.79
C GLY A 73 6.42 18.35 -10.07
N SER A 74 6.97 17.76 -8.99
CA SER A 74 8.14 18.28 -8.29
C SER A 74 9.45 17.96 -9.03
N TRP A 75 9.54 16.80 -9.68
CA TRP A 75 10.74 16.36 -10.40
C TRP A 75 10.91 16.97 -11.78
N ARG A 76 9.84 17.53 -12.36
CA ARG A 76 9.85 18.16 -13.68
C ARG A 76 10.20 19.66 -13.66
N ARG A 77 10.40 20.23 -12.47
CA ARG A 77 10.77 21.64 -12.27
C ARG A 77 12.25 21.76 -11.98
#